data_AF-A0A933EF17-F1
#
_entry.id   AF-A0A933EF17-F1
#
_cell.length_a   1.000
_cell.length_b   1.000
_cell.length_c   1.000
_cell.angle_alpha   90.00
_cell.angle_beta   90.00
_cell.angle_gamma   90.00
#
_symmetry.space_group_name_H-M   'P 1'
#
loop_
_entity.id
_entity.type
_entity.pdbx_description
1 polymer ?
#
loop_
_entity_poly.entity_id
_entity_poly.type
_entity_poly.pdbx_seq_one_letter_code
_entity_poly.pdbx_strand_id
1 'polypeptide(L)'
;MRDYMSIGLAPSDEACVQVNLRGDYHDAMKTECRRFLELIRKKLGPEPAGTRLAIKSNPHDFGNYYEVVCYYDDGDEDAVAYAFRCESDAPRTWDDDQRQEA
;
A
#
# COMPACT_ATOMS: atom_id res chain seq x y z
N MET A 1 11.22 -11.99 -12.31
CA MET A 1 11.87 -11.86 -10.98
C MET A 1 10.93 -11.07 -10.11
N ARG A 2 10.89 -11.32 -8.79
CA ARG A 2 9.91 -10.63 -7.94
C ARG A 2 10.49 -9.32 -7.41
N ASP A 3 9.80 -8.21 -7.68
CA ASP A 3 10.09 -6.89 -7.12
C ASP A 3 8.86 -6.36 -6.35
N TYR A 4 8.96 -5.15 -5.80
CA TYR A 4 7.86 -4.48 -5.11
C TYR A 4 7.81 -2.97 -5.35
N MET A 5 6.59 -2.46 -5.47
CA MET A 5 6.29 -1.03 -5.50
C MET A 5 5.87 -0.57 -4.11
N SER A 6 6.49 0.49 -3.59
CA SER A 6 6.02 1.15 -2.37
C SER A 6 4.84 2.06 -2.71
N ILE A 7 3.80 2.02 -1.85
CA ILE A 7 2.58 2.82 -2.03
C ILE A 7 2.44 3.82 -0.86
N GLY A 8 2.70 3.35 0.36
CA GLY A 8 2.62 4.15 1.58
C GLY A 8 1.74 3.52 2.65
N LEU A 9 1.65 4.17 3.82
CA LEU A 9 0.90 3.67 4.97
C LEU A 9 -0.59 4.06 4.99
N ALA A 10 -0.95 5.13 4.28
CA ALA A 10 -2.27 5.75 4.25
C ALA A 10 -2.45 6.52 2.92
N PRO A 11 -3.68 6.94 2.57
CA PRO A 11 -3.93 7.82 1.44
C PRO A 11 -3.08 9.09 1.49
N SER A 12 -2.64 9.57 0.32
CA SER A 12 -1.64 10.64 0.22
C SER A 12 -2.11 12.01 0.73
N ASP A 13 -3.42 12.28 0.72
CA ASP A 13 -4.00 13.53 1.21
C ASP A 13 -4.52 13.40 2.66
N GLU A 14 -4.21 12.30 3.36
CA GLU A 14 -4.64 12.03 4.73
C GLU A 14 -3.49 12.08 5.73
N ALA A 15 -3.81 12.45 6.96
CA ALA A 15 -2.87 12.28 8.07
C ALA A 15 -2.68 10.79 8.36
N CYS A 16 -1.47 10.43 8.81
CA CYS A 16 -1.10 9.05 9.06
C CYS A 16 -0.31 8.90 10.36
N VAL A 17 -0.37 7.71 10.95
CA VAL A 17 0.34 7.37 12.19
C VAL A 17 1.84 7.55 11.97
N GLN A 18 2.46 8.33 12.85
CA GLN A 18 3.90 8.58 12.81
C GLN A 18 4.65 7.60 13.69
N VAL A 19 5.87 7.24 13.25
CA VAL A 19 6.82 6.54 14.11
C VAL A 19 7.19 7.42 15.30
N ASN A 20 7.44 6.80 16.45
CA ASN A 20 7.89 7.51 17.64
C ASN A 20 8.79 6.63 18.51
N LEU A 21 9.64 7.26 19.34
CA LEU A 21 10.62 6.57 20.18
C LEU A 21 10.03 5.62 21.23
N ARG A 22 8.74 5.73 21.57
CA ARG A 22 8.07 4.85 22.55
C ARG A 22 7.68 3.51 21.95
N GLY A 23 7.59 3.41 20.62
CA GLY A 23 7.23 2.16 19.94
C GLY A 23 5.77 1.73 20.09
N ASP A 24 4.90 2.56 20.67
CA ASP A 24 3.47 2.27 20.89
C ASP A 24 2.60 2.48 19.63
N TYR A 25 3.21 2.86 18.51
CA TYR A 25 2.53 3.18 17.26
C TYR A 25 2.27 1.96 16.35
N HIS A 26 2.91 0.81 16.61
CA HIS A 26 2.94 -0.32 15.68
C HIS A 26 1.54 -0.85 15.34
N ASP A 27 0.66 -0.99 16.33
CA ASP A 27 -0.70 -1.52 16.12
C ASP A 27 -1.59 -0.53 15.36
N ALA A 28 -1.47 0.76 15.67
CA ALA A 28 -2.18 1.82 14.95
C ALA A 28 -1.74 1.89 13.48
N MET A 29 -0.43 1.90 13.23
CA MET A 29 0.14 1.96 11.87
C MET A 29 -0.23 0.73 11.04
N LYS A 30 -0.18 -0.49 11.61
CA LYS A 30 -0.65 -1.69 10.91
C LYS A 30 -2.14 -1.65 10.64
N THR A 31 -2.94 -1.05 11.51
CA THR A 31 -4.39 -0.91 11.31
C THR A 31 -4.69 0.05 10.15
N GLU A 32 -3.98 1.18 10.06
CA GLU A 32 -4.08 2.09 8.91
C GLU A 32 -3.64 1.43 7.61
N CYS A 33 -2.50 0.73 7.61
CA CYS A 33 -2.02 0.02 6.43
C CYS A 33 -3.04 -1.04 5.95
N ARG A 34 -3.67 -1.78 6.87
CA ARG A 34 -4.73 -2.75 6.52
C ARG A 34 -5.93 -2.06 5.90
N ARG A 35 -6.40 -0.96 6.49
CA ARG A 35 -7.51 -0.18 5.95
C ARG A 35 -7.19 0.34 4.56
N PHE A 36 -5.99 0.88 4.37
CA PHE A 36 -5.56 1.45 3.09
C PHE A 36 -5.42 0.37 2.01
N LEU A 37 -4.84 -0.78 2.36
CA LEU A 37 -4.72 -1.94 1.47
C LEU A 37 -6.09 -2.42 0.98
N GLU A 38 -7.08 -2.55 1.88
CA GLU A 38 -8.45 -2.94 1.49
C GLU A 38 -9.12 -1.87 0.63
N LEU A 39 -8.85 -0.59 0.88
CA LEU A 39 -9.37 0.51 0.06
C LEU A 39 -8.76 0.51 -1.35
N ILE A 40 -7.46 0.23 -1.50
CA ILE A 40 -6.80 0.05 -2.80
C ILE A 40 -7.49 -1.10 -3.57
N ARG A 41 -7.72 -2.24 -2.93
CA ARG A 41 -8.44 -3.38 -3.54
C ARG A 41 -9.87 -3.01 -3.95
N LYS A 42 -10.55 -2.21 -3.15
CA LYS A 42 -11.91 -1.75 -3.46
C LYS A 42 -11.92 -0.86 -4.71
N LYS A 43 -10.98 0.10 -4.78
CA LYS A 43 -10.85 1.07 -5.88
C LYS A 43 -10.33 0.42 -7.17
N LEU A 44 -9.23 -0.32 -7.10
CA LEU A 44 -8.52 -0.83 -8.28
C LEU A 44 -8.92 -2.25 -8.68
N GLY A 45 -9.59 -2.98 -7.79
CA GLY A 45 -9.95 -4.38 -7.97
C GLY A 45 -8.94 -5.34 -7.33
N PRO A 46 -9.21 -6.65 -7.41
CA PRO A 46 -8.32 -7.66 -6.87
C PRO A 46 -7.00 -7.70 -7.64
N GLU A 47 -5.94 -8.13 -6.94
CA GLU A 47 -4.63 -8.37 -7.53
C GLU A 47 -4.69 -9.40 -8.70
N PRO A 48 -4.21 -9.08 -9.92
CA PRO A 48 -4.03 -10.06 -10.97
C PRO A 48 -2.94 -11.09 -10.63
N ALA A 49 -2.81 -12.12 -11.45
CA ALA A 49 -1.71 -13.09 -11.34
C ALA A 49 -0.35 -12.38 -11.34
N GLY A 50 0.62 -12.93 -10.63
CA GLY A 50 1.94 -12.31 -10.47
C GLY A 50 1.99 -11.19 -9.43
N THR A 51 0.86 -10.64 -8.98
CA THR A 51 0.82 -9.52 -8.02
C THR A 51 0.31 -9.90 -6.63
N ARG A 52 0.67 -9.10 -5.62
CA ARG A 52 0.15 -9.21 -4.25
C ARG A 52 0.36 -7.93 -3.46
N LEU A 53 -0.72 -7.33 -2.97
CA LEU A 53 -0.66 -6.27 -1.97
C LEU A 53 -0.35 -6.87 -0.59
N ALA A 54 0.55 -6.22 0.13
CA ALA A 54 0.99 -6.66 1.45
C ALA A 54 1.46 -5.49 2.30
N ILE A 55 1.54 -5.73 3.61
CA ILE A 55 2.16 -4.79 4.55
C ILE A 55 3.61 -5.20 4.75
N LYS A 56 4.54 -4.30 4.44
CA LYS A 56 5.99 -4.51 4.60
C LYS A 56 6.47 -3.77 5.85
N SER A 57 7.35 -4.42 6.61
CA SER A 57 8.07 -3.81 7.72
C SER A 57 9.41 -3.30 7.22
N ASN A 58 9.72 -2.03 7.46
CA ASN A 58 10.98 -1.40 7.11
C ASN A 58 11.68 -0.92 8.38
N PRO A 59 12.94 -1.34 8.64
CA PRO A 59 13.73 -0.82 9.74
C PRO A 59 13.97 0.69 9.58
N HIS A 60 13.75 1.46 10.65
CA HIS A 60 14.07 2.88 10.75
C HIS A 60 14.73 3.16 12.10
N ASP A 61 15.43 4.29 12.23
CA ASP A 61 16.16 4.68 13.46
C ASP A 61 15.29 4.80 14.71
N PHE A 62 13.98 4.93 14.52
CA PHE A 62 12.98 5.14 15.58
C PHE A 62 12.05 3.93 15.77
N GLY A 63 12.43 2.78 15.21
CA GLY A 63 11.63 1.55 15.19
C GLY A 63 11.24 1.14 13.78
N ASN A 64 10.45 0.08 13.65
CA ASN A 64 9.97 -0.35 12.33
C ASN A 64 8.84 0.56 11.84
N TYR A 65 9.00 1.09 10.63
CA TYR A 65 7.91 1.71 9.87
C TYR A 65 7.18 0.62 9.06
N TYR A 66 5.88 0.77 8.85
CA TYR A 66 5.06 -0.12 8.04
C TYR A 66 4.43 0.63 6.89
N GLU A 67 4.37 -0.01 5.74
CA GLU A 67 3.71 0.53 4.55
C GLU A 67 3.01 -0.58 3.78
N VAL A 68 2.06 -0.18 2.93
CA VAL A 68 1.51 -1.02 1.88
C VAL A 68 2.48 -1.04 0.71
N VAL A 69 2.75 -2.24 0.20
CA VAL A 69 3.52 -2.48 -1.03
C VAL A 69 2.74 -3.39 -1.96
N CYS A 70 2.97 -3.26 -3.26
CA CYS A 70 2.54 -4.25 -4.25
C CYS A 70 3.75 -5.06 -4.70
N TYR A 71 3.83 -6.34 -4.34
CA TYR A 71 4.80 -7.26 -4.94
C TYR A 71 4.31 -7.65 -6.34
N TYR A 72 5.21 -7.69 -7.33
CA TYR A 72 4.88 -8.07 -8.71
C TYR A 72 6.00 -8.91 -9.34
N ASP A 73 5.68 -9.67 -10.38
CA ASP A 73 6.68 -10.32 -11.25
C ASP A 73 7.08 -9.34 -12.34
N ASP A 74 8.35 -8.91 -12.36
CA ASP A 74 8.87 -7.97 -13.36
C ASP A 74 8.97 -8.54 -14.79
N GLY A 75 8.74 -9.85 -14.95
CA GLY A 75 8.62 -10.51 -16.25
C GLY A 75 7.19 -10.56 -16.81
N ASP A 76 6.21 -10.09 -16.06
CA ASP A 76 4.79 -10.08 -16.44
C ASP A 76 4.29 -8.63 -16.57
N GLU A 77 3.98 -8.21 -17.81
CA GLU A 77 3.56 -6.84 -18.13
C GLU A 77 2.28 -6.43 -17.39
N ASP A 78 1.33 -7.35 -17.19
CA ASP A 78 0.09 -7.07 -16.46
C ASP A 78 0.37 -6.87 -14.96
N ALA A 79 1.31 -7.67 -14.42
CA ALA A 79 1.73 -7.54 -13.03
C ALA A 79 2.45 -6.22 -12.77
N VAL A 80 3.33 -5.82 -13.70
CA VAL A 80 4.02 -4.52 -13.67
C VAL A 80 3.01 -3.38 -13.78
N ALA A 81 2.09 -3.42 -14.75
CA ALA A 81 1.08 -2.38 -14.95
C ALA A 81 0.18 -2.21 -13.72
N TYR A 82 -0.23 -3.32 -13.08
CA TYR A 82 -1.01 -3.25 -11.85
C TYR A 82 -0.22 -2.63 -10.69
N ALA A 83 1.07 -2.96 -10.53
CA ALA A 83 1.91 -2.37 -9.48
C ALA A 83 2.09 -0.85 -9.66
N PHE A 84 2.27 -0.37 -10.90
CA PHE A 84 2.31 1.06 -11.19
C PHE A 84 0.98 1.75 -10.91
N ARG A 85 -0.15 1.14 -11.32
CA ARG A 85 -1.49 1.66 -11.00
C ARG A 85 -1.75 1.73 -9.50
N CYS A 86 -1.24 0.77 -8.72
CA CYS A 86 -1.32 0.83 -7.27
C CYS A 86 -0.60 2.03 -6.67
N GLU A 87 0.44 2.57 -7.31
CA GLU A 87 1.14 3.78 -6.85
C GLU A 87 0.48 5.04 -7.41
N SER A 88 0.16 5.08 -8.70
CA SER A 88 -0.39 6.27 -9.36
C SER A 88 -1.85 6.55 -9.03
N ASP A 89 -2.65 5.49 -8.88
CA ASP A 89 -4.11 5.56 -8.79
C ASP A 89 -4.63 5.14 -7.40
N ALA A 90 -3.73 5.01 -6.43
CA ALA A 90 -4.09 4.75 -5.04
C ALA A 90 -5.20 5.72 -4.56
N PRO A 91 -6.06 5.30 -3.64
CA PRO A 91 -6.97 6.21 -2.95
C PRO A 91 -6.19 7.40 -2.37
N ARG A 92 -6.63 8.62 -2.68
CA ARG A 92 -6.02 9.84 -2.16
C ARG A 92 -6.58 10.24 -0.80
N THR A 93 -7.82 9.87 -0.52
CA THR A 93 -8.53 10.05 0.75
C THR A 93 -9.18 8.75 1.21
N TRP A 94 -9.63 8.68 2.47
CA TRP A 94 -10.27 7.46 2.98
C TRP A 94 -11.61 7.09 2.33
N ASP A 95 -12.27 8.09 1.71
CA ASP A 95 -13.53 7.93 0.99
C ASP A 95 -13.35 7.82 -0.54
N ASP A 96 -12.10 7.78 -1.03
CA ASP A 96 -11.79 7.62 -2.45
C ASP A 96 -11.83 6.13 -2.85
N ASP A 97 -13.04 5.58 -2.84
CA ASP A 97 -13.31 4.17 -3.12
C ASP A 97 -13.94 3.90 -4.49
N GLN A 98 -14.17 4.96 -5.27
CA GLN A 98 -14.84 4.88 -6.55
C GLN A 98 -13.90 4.25 -7.58
N ARG A 99 -14.32 3.09 -8.11
CA ARG A 99 -13.61 2.43 -9.20
C ARG A 99 -13.61 3.36 -10.40
N GLN A 100 -12.43 3.75 -10.86
CA GLN A 100 -12.33 4.45 -12.14
C GLN A 100 -12.77 3.48 -13.24
N GLU A 101 -13.90 3.76 -13.87
CA GLU A 101 -14.33 3.07 -15.08
C GLU A 101 -13.47 3.61 -16.24
N ALA A 102 -12.77 2.71 -16.91
CA ALA A 102 -11.92 3.01 -18.07
C ALA A 102 -12.75 3.20 -19.34
#